data_AF-A0A7Z9CGP8-F1
#
_entry.id   AF-A0A7Z9CGP8-F1
#
_cell.length_a   1.000
_cell.length_b   1.000
_cell.length_c   1.000
_cell.angle_alpha   90.00
_cell.angle_beta   90.00
_cell.angle_gamma   90.00
#
_symmetry.space_group_name_H-M   'P 1'
#
loop_
_entity.id
_entity.type
_entity.pdbx_description
1 polymer ?
#
loop_
_entity_poly.entity_id
_entity_poly.type
_entity_poly.pdbx_seq_one_letter_code
_entity_poly.pdbx_strand_id
1 'polypeptide(L)'
;MKIKGNIDFRIITNEDELDGEFSKWEEIAIHGDPEGLLSFANLLIEIANINQDNIDENELPTGERKHIYLNPSIDISKSSSPIIIGRLDAKGTREFYECYTPKE
;
A
#
# COMPACT_ATOMS: atom_id res chain seq x y z
N MET A 1 -3.98 14.09 -2.73
CA MET A 1 -2.52 13.95 -2.88
C MET A 1 -2.29 13.18 -4.18
N LYS A 2 -1.42 13.65 -5.07
CA LYS A 2 -1.23 13.05 -6.39
C LYS A 2 0.24 12.65 -6.56
N ILE A 3 0.50 11.41 -6.99
CA ILE A 3 1.86 10.99 -7.34
C ILE A 3 2.33 11.80 -8.56
N LYS A 4 3.55 12.32 -8.49
CA LYS A 4 4.22 12.97 -9.63
C LYS A 4 4.97 11.93 -10.46
N GLY A 5 5.37 12.28 -11.68
CA GLY A 5 6.03 11.32 -12.58
C GLY A 5 5.13 10.15 -12.97
N ASN A 6 5.75 9.04 -13.37
CA ASN A 6 5.05 7.83 -13.81
C ASN A 6 5.25 6.69 -12.82
N ILE A 7 4.16 6.08 -12.36
CA ILE A 7 4.18 4.88 -11.52
C ILE A 7 3.06 3.91 -11.91
N ASP A 8 3.36 2.61 -11.88
CA ASP A 8 2.47 1.51 -12.24
C ASP A 8 2.49 0.43 -11.16
N PHE A 9 1.31 -0.04 -10.76
CA PHE A 9 1.13 -1.12 -9.78
C PHE A 9 0.40 -2.29 -10.43
N ARG A 10 0.98 -3.49 -10.39
CA ARG A 10 0.34 -4.69 -10.96
C ARG A 10 0.43 -5.88 -10.03
N ILE A 11 -0.63 -6.68 -10.04
CA ILE A 11 -0.60 -8.04 -9.53
C ILE A 11 -0.22 -8.93 -10.72
N ILE A 12 0.87 -9.67 -10.57
CA ILE A 12 1.35 -10.66 -11.53
C ILE A 12 1.09 -12.03 -10.93
N THR A 13 0.26 -12.84 -11.58
CA THR A 13 0.03 -14.23 -11.20
C THR A 13 0.98 -15.11 -12.00
N ASN A 14 1.80 -15.88 -11.29
CA ASN A 14 2.75 -16.82 -11.86
C ASN A 14 2.31 -18.25 -11.58
N GLU A 15 2.64 -19.15 -12.50
CA GLU A 15 2.44 -20.59 -12.38
C GLU A 15 3.65 -21.27 -13.02
N ASP A 16 4.33 -22.13 -12.26
CA ASP A 16 5.48 -22.89 -12.74
C ASP A 16 5.58 -24.26 -12.07
N GLU A 17 6.22 -25.22 -12.73
CA GLU A 17 6.56 -26.52 -12.16
C GLU A 17 7.91 -26.40 -11.44
N LEU A 18 7.87 -26.43 -10.10
CA LEU A 18 9.06 -26.38 -9.25
C LEU A 18 9.21 -27.73 -8.55
N ASP A 19 10.32 -28.41 -8.79
CA ASP A 19 10.64 -29.72 -8.19
C ASP A 19 9.57 -30.82 -8.43
N GLY A 20 8.87 -30.77 -9.57
CA GLY A 20 7.82 -31.73 -9.92
C GLY A 20 6.44 -31.41 -9.32
N GLU A 21 6.30 -30.27 -8.64
CA GLU A 21 5.04 -29.75 -8.12
C GLU A 21 4.65 -28.44 -8.81
N PHE A 22 3.39 -28.35 -9.24
CA PHE A 22 2.83 -27.10 -9.77
C PHE A 22 2.65 -26.08 -8.65
N SER A 23 3.41 -25.00 -8.71
CA SER A 23 3.35 -23.88 -7.77
C SER A 23 2.68 -22.67 -8.41
N LYS A 24 1.80 -22.02 -7.66
CA LYS A 24 1.16 -20.75 -8.03
C LYS A 24 1.51 -19.69 -6.99
N TRP A 25 1.92 -18.52 -7.46
CA TRP A 25 2.17 -17.39 -6.57
C TRP A 25 1.78 -16.08 -7.23
N GLU A 26 1.60 -15.05 -6.40
CA GLU A 26 1.32 -13.70 -6.85
C GLU A 26 2.45 -12.77 -6.44
N GLU A 27 2.79 -11.85 -7.33
CA GLU A 27 3.76 -10.80 -7.11
C GLU A 27 3.09 -9.44 -7.26
N ILE A 28 3.41 -8.51 -6.37
CA ILE A 28 3.02 -7.11 -6.53
C ILE A 28 4.21 -6.37 -7.13
N ALA A 29 4.08 -5.99 -8.40
CA ALA A 29 5.07 -5.22 -9.10
C ALA A 29 4.80 -3.71 -8.95
N ILE A 30 5.84 -2.98 -8.53
CA ILE A 30 5.82 -1.52 -8.40
C ILE A 30 6.90 -0.97 -9.33
N HIS A 31 6.49 -0.33 -10.42
CA HIS A 31 7.39 0.21 -11.43
C HIS A 31 7.19 1.70 -11.58
N GLY A 32 8.25 2.46 -11.75
CA GLY A 32 8.14 3.89 -12.04
C GLY A 32 9.41 4.46 -12.64
N ASP A 33 9.28 5.66 -13.19
CA ASP A 33 10.45 6.48 -13.49
C ASP A 33 11.04 7.05 -12.18
N PRO A 34 12.24 7.65 -12.20
CA PRO A 34 12.85 8.17 -10.98
C PRO A 34 11.96 9.16 -10.21
N GLU A 35 11.21 10.01 -10.90
CA GLU A 35 10.29 10.96 -10.25
C GLU A 35 9.10 10.25 -9.58
N GLY A 36 8.50 9.27 -10.26
CA GLY A 36 7.40 8.46 -9.76
C GLY A 36 7.76 7.66 -8.53
N LEU A 37 8.90 6.97 -8.57
CA LEU A 37 9.38 6.19 -7.44
C LEU A 37 9.73 7.09 -6.24
N LEU A 38 10.38 8.24 -6.45
CA LEU A 38 10.67 9.19 -5.38
C LEU A 38 9.39 9.80 -4.80
N SER A 39 8.42 10.15 -5.65
CA SER A 39 7.13 10.67 -5.20
C SER A 39 6.34 9.64 -4.40
N PHE A 40 6.41 8.37 -4.76
CA PHE A 40 5.79 7.28 -4.01
C PHE A 40 6.51 7.01 -2.68
N ALA A 41 7.85 7.03 -2.66
CA ALA A 41 8.62 6.89 -1.44
C ALA A 41 8.28 8.01 -0.42
N ASN A 42 8.13 9.26 -0.90
CA ASN A 42 7.69 10.37 -0.05
C ASN A 42 6.30 10.12 0.56
N LEU A 43 5.35 9.57 -0.20
CA LEU A 43 4.04 9.17 0.33
C LEU A 43 4.16 8.12 1.45
N LEU A 44 5.02 7.12 1.29
CA LEU A 44 5.27 6.11 2.33
C LEU A 44 5.85 6.75 3.59
N ILE A 45 6.82 7.66 3.42
CA ILE A 45 7.44 8.40 4.53
C ILE A 45 6.41 9.28 5.25
N GLU A 46 5.54 9.97 4.51
CA GLU A 46 4.45 10.77 5.08
C GLU A 46 3.54 9.89 5.94
N ILE A 47 3.03 8.77 5.41
CA ILE A 47 2.15 7.85 6.17
C ILE A 47 2.86 7.30 7.41
N ALA A 48 4.13 6.91 7.30
CA ALA A 48 4.91 6.39 8.42
C ALA A 48 5.06 7.41 9.55
N ASN A 49 5.28 8.68 9.21
CA ASN A 49 5.50 9.76 10.18
C ASN A 49 4.22 10.36 10.77
N ILE A 50 3.03 10.00 10.25
CA ILE A 50 1.77 10.44 10.83
C ILE A 50 1.65 9.93 12.26
N ASN A 51 1.50 10.86 13.21
CA ASN A 51 1.01 10.54 14.54
C ASN A 51 -0.52 10.47 14.51
N GLN A 52 -1.06 9.27 14.35
CA GLN A 52 -2.49 9.01 14.21
C GLN A 52 -3.29 9.44 15.44
N ASP A 53 -2.66 9.42 16.62
CA ASP A 53 -3.31 9.80 17.89
C ASP A 53 -3.61 11.31 17.97
N ASN A 54 -2.97 12.11 17.11
CA ASN A 54 -3.23 13.55 17.00
C ASN A 54 -4.33 13.90 15.99
N ILE A 55 -4.87 12.91 15.26
CA ILE A 55 -5.94 13.13 14.28
C ILE A 55 -7.29 13.20 15.03
N ASP A 56 -8.15 14.13 14.62
CA ASP A 56 -9.47 14.32 15.23
C ASP A 56 -10.31 13.02 15.19
N GLU A 57 -11.11 12.78 16.22
CA GLU A 57 -11.94 11.57 16.34
C GLU A 57 -12.99 11.45 15.22
N ASN A 58 -13.46 12.58 14.68
CA ASN A 58 -14.42 12.59 13.57
C ASN A 58 -13.74 12.30 12.21
N GLU A 59 -12.43 12.50 12.11
CA GLU A 59 -11.66 12.24 10.89
C GLU A 59 -11.05 10.83 10.87
N LEU A 60 -10.59 10.35 12.03
CA LEU A 60 -10.09 9.00 12.21
C LEU A 60 -10.49 8.51 13.61
N PRO A 61 -11.55 7.69 13.72
CA PRO A 61 -11.96 7.12 15.00
C PRO A 61 -10.90 6.24 15.65
N THR A 62 -10.95 6.10 16.96
CA THR A 62 -10.15 5.12 17.72
C THR A 62 -10.46 3.71 17.22
N GLY A 63 -9.41 2.91 17.00
CA GLY A 63 -9.53 1.57 16.39
C GLY A 63 -9.41 1.55 14.85
N GLU A 64 -9.53 2.71 14.20
CA GLU A 64 -9.33 2.85 12.76
C GLU A 64 -7.86 3.12 12.38
N ARG A 65 -7.54 3.01 11.08
CA ARG A 65 -6.18 3.15 10.54
C ARG A 65 -6.12 4.22 9.47
N LYS A 66 -5.11 5.08 9.55
CA LYS A 66 -4.83 6.02 8.47
C LYS A 66 -4.41 5.23 7.24
N HIS A 67 -5.12 5.47 6.15
CA HIS A 67 -4.82 4.94 4.84
C HIS A 67 -5.14 5.97 3.77
N ILE A 68 -4.60 5.74 2.58
CA ILE A 68 -4.80 6.52 1.38
C ILE A 68 -5.12 5.56 0.24
N TYR A 69 -6.14 5.91 -0.53
CA TYR A 69 -6.52 5.21 -1.75
C TYR A 69 -5.92 5.92 -2.96
N LEU A 70 -5.19 5.21 -3.81
CA LEU A 70 -4.68 5.73 -5.08
C LEU A 70 -5.49 5.17 -6.23
N ASN A 71 -6.18 6.04 -6.96
CA ASN A 71 -7.04 5.68 -8.06
C ASN A 71 -6.26 5.64 -9.38
N PRO A 72 -6.38 4.56 -10.18
CA PRO A 72 -5.87 4.54 -11.55
C PRO A 72 -6.42 5.71 -12.37
N SER A 73 -5.62 6.20 -13.30
CA SER A 73 -5.92 7.36 -14.16
C SER A 73 -5.99 8.74 -13.47
N ILE A 74 -6.08 8.79 -12.14
CA ILE A 74 -6.12 10.05 -11.37
C ILE A 74 -4.81 10.25 -10.64
N ASP A 75 -4.42 9.27 -9.84
CA ASP A 75 -3.28 9.33 -8.92
C ASP A 75 -2.09 8.53 -9.44
N ILE A 76 -2.34 7.43 -10.17
CA ILE A 76 -1.34 6.47 -10.69
C ILE A 76 -1.66 6.15 -12.16
N SER A 77 -0.80 5.37 -12.83
CA SER A 77 -0.99 5.02 -14.26
C SER A 77 -2.39 4.44 -14.53
N LYS A 78 -2.85 4.55 -15.79
CA LYS A 78 -4.12 3.95 -16.22
C LYS A 78 -4.11 2.42 -16.18
N SER A 79 -2.93 1.81 -16.30
CA SER A 79 -2.76 0.36 -16.28
C SER A 79 -2.63 -0.22 -14.87
N SER A 80 -2.56 0.64 -13.85
CA SER A 80 -2.42 0.17 -12.48
C SER A 80 -3.70 -0.49 -11.98
N SER A 81 -3.54 -1.49 -11.12
CA SER A 81 -4.57 -1.86 -10.16
C SER A 81 -4.75 -0.73 -9.13
N PRO A 82 -5.98 -0.47 -8.63
CA PRO A 82 -6.15 0.45 -7.50
C PRO A 82 -5.41 -0.05 -6.27
N ILE A 83 -4.81 0.86 -5.51
CA ILE A 83 -4.02 0.49 -4.33
C ILE A 83 -4.46 1.24 -3.08
N ILE A 84 -4.36 0.56 -1.93
CA ILE A 84 -4.52 1.14 -0.61
C ILE A 84 -3.18 1.06 0.10
N ILE A 85 -2.74 2.18 0.66
CA ILE A 85 -1.53 2.26 1.48
C ILE A 85 -1.94 2.81 2.83
N GLY A 86 -1.56 2.14 3.91
CA GLY A 86 -1.96 2.59 5.22
C GLY A 86 -1.11 2.02 6.33
N ARG A 87 -1.43 2.47 7.54
CA ARG A 87 -0.84 1.99 8.77
C ARG A 87 -1.42 0.62 9.12
N LEU A 88 -0.55 -0.26 9.60
CA LEU A 88 -0.96 -1.56 10.13
C LEU A 88 -1.58 -1.41 11.54
N ASP A 89 -1.02 -0.52 12.36
CA ASP A 89 -1.48 -0.21 13.71
C ASP A 89 -2.65 0.77 13.72
N ALA A 90 -3.67 0.44 14.51
CA ALA A 90 -4.83 1.29 14.76
C ALA A 90 -4.52 2.49 15.67
N LYS A 91 -5.24 3.60 15.45
CA LYS A 91 -5.25 4.77 16.33
C LYS A 91 -5.68 4.38 17.75
N GLY A 92 -4.96 4.88 18.76
CA GLY A 92 -5.26 4.70 20.18
C GLY A 92 -4.98 3.30 20.75
N THR A 93 -5.28 2.22 20.01
CA THR A 93 -5.11 0.84 20.51
C THR A 93 -3.80 0.19 20.06
N ARG A 94 -3.21 0.67 18.94
CA ARG A 94 -2.03 0.09 18.29
C ARG A 94 -2.22 -1.34 17.79
N GLU A 95 -3.46 -1.83 17.75
CA GLU A 95 -3.78 -3.19 17.31
C GLU A 95 -3.60 -3.34 15.79
N PHE A 96 -3.07 -4.49 15.37
CA PHE A 96 -3.03 -4.89 13.97
C PHE A 96 -4.38 -5.51 13.57
N TYR A 97 -4.67 -5.58 12.26
CA TYR A 97 -5.91 -6.21 11.79
C TYR A 97 -5.85 -7.74 11.91
N GLU A 98 -7.01 -8.38 12.04
CA GLU A 98 -7.13 -9.81 12.38
C GLU A 98 -6.41 -10.75 11.41
N CYS A 99 -6.43 -10.45 10.11
CA CYS A 99 -5.76 -11.26 9.09
C CYS A 99 -4.25 -10.95 8.91
N TYR A 100 -3.65 -10.13 9.77
CA TYR A 100 -2.20 -9.92 9.74
C TYR A 100 -1.50 -11.12 10.38
N THR A 101 -0.65 -11.79 9.61
CA THR A 101 0.26 -12.82 10.12
C THR A 101 1.67 -12.21 10.22
N PRO A 102 2.26 -12.14 11.41
CA PRO A 102 3.65 -11.74 11.57
C PRO A 102 4.60 -12.64 10.78
N LYS A 103 5.76 -12.09 10.42
CA LYS A 103 6.79 -12.85 9.70
C LYS A 103 7.41 -13.98 10.54
N GLU A 104 7.32 -13.87 11.86
CA GLU A 104 7.87 -14.79 12.87
C GLU A 104 6.82 -15.15 13.93
#